data_AF-A0A6A4NWU7-F1
#
_entry.id   AF-A0A6A4NWU7-F1
#
_cell.length_a   1.000
_cell.length_b   1.000
_cell.length_c   1.000
_cell.angle_alpha   90.00
_cell.angle_beta   90.00
_cell.angle_gamma   90.00
#
_symmetry.space_group_name_H-M   'P 1'
#
loop_
_entity.id
_entity.type
_entity.pdbx_description
1 polymer ?
#
loop_
_entity_poly.entity_id
_entity_poly.type
_entity_poly.pdbx_seq_one_letter_code
_entity_poly.pdbx_strand_id
1 'polypeptide(L)'
;MIGAFAHGAIFFIRDYNPQHNVDNIFARMLDHKEAIISHLSLSSLFLGFHTLGLYVHNDVMLAFGTREKQILIEPIFAQWIQSSHGKTSYGFGVLLSSTTSPSFIAGRSIWLPGPGDFLVHHAIALGLHTTILILVKGALDVRDSKLMPNKKDFGYIFPCDGPGRGGTCDISAWDAFYLVIFWMLNIIGGLFFIGIRNRLHYNASNFISLSLVKLRKSRI
;
A
#
# COMPACT_ATOMS: atom_id res chain seq x y z
N MET A 1 0.30 -10.62 8.12
CA MET A 1 -0.67 -9.52 8.34
C MET A 1 -2.10 -10.03 8.27
N ILE A 2 -2.55 -10.60 7.14
CA ILE A 2 -3.94 -11.10 6.99
C ILE A 2 -4.38 -12.02 8.12
N GLY A 3 -3.58 -13.03 8.48
CA GLY A 3 -3.91 -13.97 9.55
C GLY A 3 -4.18 -13.30 10.90
N ALA A 4 -3.48 -12.21 11.22
CA ALA A 4 -3.74 -11.48 12.47
C ALA A 4 -5.15 -10.87 12.49
N PHE A 5 -5.61 -10.30 11.38
CA PHE A 5 -6.97 -9.76 11.26
C PHE A 5 -8.04 -10.86 11.21
N ALA A 6 -7.75 -11.99 10.55
CA ALA A 6 -8.64 -13.15 10.56
C ALA A 6 -8.87 -13.67 11.98
N HIS A 7 -7.78 -13.85 12.75
CA HIS A 7 -7.87 -14.26 14.15
C HIS A 7 -8.50 -13.18 15.04
N GLY A 8 -8.30 -11.90 14.73
CA GLY A 8 -9.01 -10.79 15.41
C GLY A 8 -10.53 -10.84 15.18
N ALA A 9 -10.97 -11.14 13.95
CA ALA A 9 -12.39 -11.33 13.65
C ALA A 9 -12.96 -12.57 14.39
N ILE A 10 -12.21 -13.67 14.44
CA ILE A 10 -12.59 -14.87 15.20
C ILE A 10 -12.74 -14.54 16.70
N PHE A 11 -11.80 -13.78 17.27
CA PHE A 11 -11.88 -13.29 18.65
C PHE A 11 -13.17 -12.50 18.89
N PHE A 12 -13.52 -11.57 18.01
CA PHE A 12 -14.73 -10.76 18.15
C PHE A 12 -16.03 -11.58 18.08
N ILE A 13 -16.06 -12.71 17.38
CA ILE A 13 -17.22 -13.60 17.34
C ILE A 13 -17.27 -14.49 18.58
N ARG A 14 -16.15 -15.16 18.91
CA ARG A 14 -16.13 -16.28 19.85
C ARG A 14 -15.85 -15.86 21.29
N ASP A 15 -14.92 -14.93 21.48
CA ASP A 15 -14.29 -14.69 22.78
C ASP A 15 -14.62 -13.29 23.35
N TYR A 16 -15.03 -12.34 22.50
CA TYR A 16 -15.39 -11.00 22.92
C TYR A 16 -16.72 -10.97 23.68
N ASN A 17 -16.65 -10.62 24.97
CA ASN A 17 -17.83 -10.40 25.81
C ASN A 17 -18.06 -8.89 26.06
N PRO A 18 -19.14 -8.28 25.55
CA PRO A 18 -19.45 -6.87 25.77
C PRO A 18 -19.61 -6.50 27.25
N GLN A 19 -20.14 -7.40 28.08
CA GLN A 19 -20.39 -7.13 29.51
C GLN A 19 -19.09 -6.93 30.30
N HIS A 20 -18.02 -7.61 29.89
CA HIS A 20 -16.70 -7.47 30.53
C HIS A 20 -15.88 -6.31 29.93
N ASN A 21 -16.34 -5.73 28.83
CA ASN A 21 -15.61 -4.74 28.05
C ASN A 21 -16.34 -3.39 27.99
N VAL A 22 -17.21 -3.10 28.95
CA VAL A 22 -17.98 -1.84 29.01
C VAL A 22 -17.02 -0.65 29.13
N ASP A 23 -17.28 0.40 28.33
CA ASP A 23 -16.54 1.67 28.30
C ASP A 23 -15.02 1.58 28.04
N ASN A 24 -14.53 0.42 27.59
CA ASN A 24 -13.13 0.29 27.23
C ASN A 24 -12.87 0.69 25.77
N ILE A 25 -11.60 0.65 25.36
CA ILE A 25 -11.18 1.05 24.01
C ILE A 25 -11.85 0.19 22.92
N PHE A 26 -12.06 -1.11 23.17
CA PHE A 26 -12.72 -2.01 22.22
C PHE A 26 -14.20 -1.66 22.04
N ALA A 27 -14.94 -1.42 23.12
CA ALA A 27 -16.34 -1.00 23.03
C ALA A 27 -16.46 0.33 22.28
N ARG A 28 -15.67 1.34 22.67
CA ARG A 28 -15.68 2.66 22.00
C ARG A 28 -15.31 2.59 20.52
N MET A 29 -14.41 1.68 20.14
CA MET A 29 -14.07 1.44 18.73
C MET A 29 -15.26 0.85 17.96
N LEU A 30 -15.97 -0.12 18.55
CA LEU A 30 -17.14 -0.75 17.93
C LEU A 30 -18.30 0.25 17.78
N ASP A 31 -18.51 1.14 18.76
CA ASP A 31 -19.54 2.18 18.71
C ASP A 31 -19.35 3.16 17.54
N HIS A 32 -18.10 3.36 17.12
CA HIS A 32 -17.74 4.25 16.02
C HIS A 32 -17.20 3.50 14.78
N LYS A 33 -17.50 2.20 14.63
CA LYS A 33 -16.98 1.37 13.53
C LYS A 33 -17.24 1.96 12.15
N GLU A 34 -18.41 2.55 11.95
CA GLU A 34 -18.82 3.15 10.67
C GLU A 34 -17.91 4.31 10.26
N ALA A 35 -17.49 5.14 11.22
CA ALA A 35 -16.58 6.25 10.94
C ALA A 35 -15.18 5.74 10.53
N ILE A 36 -14.68 4.69 11.19
CA ILE A 36 -13.39 4.08 10.83
C ILE A 36 -13.46 3.53 9.40
N ILE A 37 -14.49 2.75 9.10
CA ILE A 37 -14.70 2.13 7.78
C ILE A 37 -14.87 3.21 6.70
N SER A 38 -15.62 4.29 6.97
CA SER A 38 -15.85 5.36 5.99
C SER A 38 -14.59 6.14 5.66
N HIS A 39 -13.73 6.43 6.65
CA HIS A 39 -12.46 7.11 6.41
C HIS A 39 -11.48 6.23 5.64
N LEU A 40 -11.41 4.93 5.96
CA LEU A 40 -10.61 3.99 5.18
C LEU A 40 -11.11 3.89 3.72
N SER A 41 -12.43 3.87 3.52
CA SER A 41 -13.03 3.91 2.18
C SER A 41 -12.68 5.18 1.42
N LEU A 42 -12.76 6.35 2.07
CA LEU A 42 -12.36 7.62 1.48
C LEU A 42 -10.88 7.59 1.05
N SER A 43 -9.98 7.15 1.92
CA SER A 43 -8.55 7.06 1.61
C SER A 43 -8.27 6.11 0.43
N SER A 44 -8.92 4.94 0.38
CA SER A 44 -8.81 4.00 -0.74
C SER A 44 -9.32 4.61 -2.05
N LEU A 45 -10.48 5.27 -2.05
CA LEU A 45 -11.03 5.91 -3.24
C LEU A 45 -10.15 7.08 -3.70
N PHE A 46 -9.71 7.92 -2.77
CA PHE A 46 -8.81 9.05 -3.06
C PHE A 46 -7.52 8.56 -3.72
N LEU A 47 -6.84 7.59 -3.11
CA LEU A 47 -5.62 7.01 -3.68
C LEU A 47 -5.89 6.34 -5.03
N GLY A 48 -7.01 5.63 -5.17
CA GLY A 48 -7.42 4.95 -6.39
C GLY A 48 -7.57 5.90 -7.58
N PHE A 49 -8.42 6.92 -7.42
CA PHE A 49 -8.70 7.88 -8.49
C PHE A 49 -7.46 8.67 -8.91
N HIS A 50 -6.66 9.15 -7.96
CA HIS A 50 -5.50 9.99 -8.29
C HIS A 50 -4.35 9.17 -8.85
N THR A 51 -4.07 7.99 -8.29
CA THR A 51 -2.96 7.15 -8.77
C THR A 51 -3.26 6.61 -10.16
N LEU A 52 -4.43 5.98 -10.34
CA LEU A 52 -4.82 5.45 -11.64
C LEU A 52 -5.03 6.57 -12.67
N GLY A 53 -5.63 7.69 -12.26
CA GLY A 53 -5.81 8.86 -13.12
C GLY A 53 -4.49 9.40 -13.66
N LEU A 54 -3.46 9.50 -12.83
CA LEU A 54 -2.13 9.92 -13.28
C LEU A 54 -1.45 8.90 -14.20
N TYR A 55 -1.59 7.59 -13.93
CA TYR A 55 -1.09 6.55 -14.83
C TYR A 55 -1.74 6.66 -16.22
N VAL A 56 -3.07 6.70 -16.28
CA VAL A 56 -3.82 6.78 -17.54
C VAL A 56 -3.52 8.10 -18.26
N HIS A 57 -3.48 9.22 -17.56
CA HIS A 57 -3.09 10.51 -18.14
C HIS A 57 -1.71 10.43 -18.81
N ASN A 58 -0.72 9.90 -18.09
CA ASN A 58 0.65 9.81 -18.60
C ASN A 58 0.78 8.85 -19.80
N ASP A 59 0.03 7.75 -19.81
CA ASP A 59 -0.03 6.82 -20.94
C ASP A 59 -0.68 7.48 -22.17
N VAL A 60 -1.76 8.24 -21.99
CA VAL A 60 -2.41 8.97 -23.10
C VAL A 60 -1.50 10.07 -23.66
N MET A 61 -0.83 10.85 -22.80
CA MET A 61 0.13 11.86 -23.26
C MET A 61 1.32 11.24 -24.00
N LEU A 62 1.78 10.05 -23.58
CA LEU A 62 2.82 9.30 -24.27
C LEU A 62 2.33 8.79 -25.64
N ALA A 63 1.12 8.25 -25.70
CA ALA A 63 0.51 7.75 -26.94
C ALA A 63 0.32 8.86 -27.99
N PHE A 64 0.01 10.08 -27.54
CA PHE A 64 -0.09 11.25 -28.43
C PHE A 64 1.27 11.90 -28.76
N GLY A 65 2.38 11.36 -28.27
CA GLY A 65 3.72 11.89 -28.54
C GLY A 65 4.07 13.18 -27.79
N THR A 66 3.19 13.69 -26.93
CA THR A 66 3.38 14.92 -26.15
C THR A 66 3.89 14.59 -24.75
N ARG A 67 5.11 14.06 -24.64
CA ARG A 67 5.70 13.60 -23.37
C ARG A 67 5.87 14.73 -22.35
N GLU A 68 6.11 15.95 -22.82
CA GLU A 68 6.24 17.15 -22.00
C GLU A 68 4.98 17.51 -21.21
N LYS A 69 3.82 16.95 -21.61
CA LYS A 69 2.53 17.15 -20.92
C LYS A 69 2.23 16.07 -19.87
N GLN A 70 3.16 15.13 -19.65
CA GLN A 70 3.06 14.20 -18.54
C GLN A 70 3.15 14.94 -17.21
N ILE A 71 2.41 14.44 -16.23
CA ILE A 71 2.46 14.95 -14.86
C ILE A 71 3.46 14.07 -14.11
N LEU A 72 4.66 14.60 -13.89
CA LEU A 72 5.74 13.95 -13.17
C LEU A 72 5.93 14.65 -11.83
N ILE A 73 5.53 13.99 -10.76
CA ILE A 73 5.63 14.52 -9.39
C ILE A 73 6.89 13.95 -8.75
N GLU A 74 7.75 14.82 -8.23
CA GLU A 74 8.95 14.40 -7.52
C GLU A 74 8.63 13.98 -6.07
N PRO A 75 9.21 12.87 -5.58
CA PRO A 75 9.02 12.42 -4.21
C PRO A 75 9.91 13.21 -3.23
N ILE A 76 9.66 14.52 -3.09
CA ILE A 76 10.48 15.47 -2.29
C ILE A 76 10.69 14.96 -0.86
N PHE A 77 9.65 14.41 -0.21
CA PHE A 77 9.77 13.87 1.14
C PHE A 77 10.71 12.66 1.23
N ALA A 78 10.69 11.77 0.24
CA ALA A 78 11.61 10.63 0.21
C ALA A 78 13.05 11.10 -0.07
N GLN A 79 13.24 12.07 -0.96
CA GLN A 79 14.55 12.65 -1.24
C GLN A 79 15.13 13.38 -0.02
N TRP A 80 14.28 14.11 0.72
CA TRP A 80 14.67 14.77 1.97
C TRP A 80 15.11 13.78 3.06
N ILE A 81 14.40 12.66 3.22
CA ILE A 81 14.81 11.57 4.13
C ILE A 81 16.16 10.99 3.68
N GLN A 82 16.35 10.75 2.39
CA GLN A 82 17.64 10.26 1.89
C GLN A 82 18.78 11.25 2.13
N SER A 83 18.54 12.55 1.95
CA SER A 83 19.53 13.57 2.24
C SER A 83 19.88 13.63 3.72
N SER A 84 18.88 13.53 4.59
CA SER A 84 19.07 13.43 6.04
C SER A 84 19.97 12.25 6.45
N HIS A 85 19.98 11.17 5.66
CA HIS A 85 20.82 9.98 5.83
C HIS A 85 22.15 10.03 5.06
N GLY A 86 22.58 11.21 4.60
CA GLY A 86 23.90 11.41 3.98
C GLY A 86 23.92 11.40 2.46
N LYS A 87 22.77 11.39 1.78
CA LYS A 87 22.71 11.52 0.31
C LYS A 87 22.77 13.00 -0.11
N THR A 88 23.89 13.46 -0.66
CA THR A 88 24.07 14.89 -0.98
C THR A 88 23.60 15.31 -2.37
N SER A 89 23.26 14.37 -3.26
CA SER A 89 22.92 14.62 -4.66
C SER A 89 21.67 15.48 -4.89
N TYR A 90 20.78 15.56 -3.90
CA TYR A 90 19.55 16.35 -3.98
C TYR A 90 19.72 17.81 -3.54
N GLY A 91 20.84 18.18 -2.91
CA GLY A 91 21.14 19.57 -2.55
C GLY A 91 20.37 20.13 -1.35
N PHE A 92 19.69 19.31 -0.53
CA PHE A 92 18.94 19.81 0.63
C PHE A 92 19.81 20.41 1.75
N GLY A 93 21.04 19.93 1.95
CA GLY A 93 21.93 20.47 2.99
C GLY A 93 21.44 20.23 4.43
N VAL A 94 20.86 19.06 4.72
CA VAL A 94 20.23 18.72 6.00
C VAL A 94 20.95 17.55 6.69
N LEU A 95 21.19 17.67 8.00
CA LEU A 95 21.75 16.63 8.88
C LEU A 95 23.06 16.02 8.34
N LEU A 96 23.07 14.72 8.01
CA LEU A 96 24.27 13.99 7.59
C LEU A 96 24.68 14.27 6.15
N SER A 97 23.98 15.17 5.43
CA SER A 97 24.24 15.49 4.02
C SER A 97 25.52 16.29 3.76
N SER A 98 26.53 16.22 4.64
CA SER A 98 27.86 16.71 4.34
C SER A 98 28.61 15.69 3.47
N THR A 99 29.37 16.17 2.49
CA THR A 99 30.24 15.33 1.65
C THR A 99 31.41 14.69 2.41
N THR A 100 31.65 15.13 3.65
CA THR A 100 32.65 14.59 4.56
C THR A 100 32.08 13.59 5.57
N SER A 101 30.77 13.36 5.59
CA SER A 101 30.17 12.45 6.56
C SER A 101 30.47 10.98 6.23
N PRO A 102 30.69 10.11 7.23
CA PRO A 102 30.81 8.66 7.01
C PRO A 102 29.58 8.07 6.29
N SER A 103 28.39 8.63 6.56
CA SER A 103 27.13 8.24 5.92
C SER A 103 27.13 8.52 4.42
N PHE A 104 27.71 9.64 3.98
CA PHE A 104 27.87 9.94 2.56
C PHE A 104 28.79 8.93 1.86
N ILE A 105 29.90 8.56 2.51
CA ILE A 105 30.85 7.57 1.98
C ILE A 105 30.18 6.19 1.84
N ALA A 106 29.40 5.78 2.85
CA ALA A 106 28.66 4.53 2.83
C ALA A 106 27.49 4.51 1.83
N GLY A 107 26.86 5.67 1.57
CA GLY A 107 25.66 5.80 0.73
C GLY A 107 25.88 5.93 -0.79
N ARG A 108 27.14 5.81 -1.26
CA ARG A 108 27.51 6.03 -2.68
C ARG A 108 26.84 5.06 -3.66
N SER A 109 26.50 3.84 -3.23
CA SER A 109 25.89 2.79 -4.07
C SER A 109 24.37 2.69 -3.96
N ILE A 110 23.71 3.56 -3.18
CA ILE A 110 22.26 3.53 -2.99
C ILE A 110 21.52 4.17 -4.18
N TRP A 111 20.44 3.52 -4.60
CA TRP A 111 19.55 3.92 -5.68
C TRP A 111 18.81 5.25 -5.39
N LEU A 112 18.53 6.02 -6.45
CA LEU A 112 17.90 7.35 -6.40
C LEU A 112 16.39 7.25 -6.73
N PRO A 113 15.46 7.60 -5.81
CA PRO A 113 14.05 7.73 -6.11
C PRO A 113 13.78 8.87 -7.10
N GLY A 114 12.94 8.57 -8.09
CA GLY A 114 12.45 9.53 -9.09
C GLY A 114 10.91 9.55 -9.20
N PRO A 115 10.36 10.28 -10.18
CA PRO A 115 8.90 10.44 -10.34
C PRO A 115 8.15 9.12 -10.58
N GLY A 116 8.78 8.17 -11.27
CA GLY A 116 8.19 6.84 -11.46
C GLY A 116 8.01 6.06 -10.15
N ASP A 117 8.81 6.36 -9.14
CA ASP A 117 8.72 5.72 -7.83
C ASP A 117 7.64 6.37 -6.96
N PHE A 118 7.38 7.67 -7.14
CA PHE A 118 6.25 8.34 -6.48
C PHE A 118 4.93 7.63 -6.81
N LEU A 119 4.62 7.41 -8.09
CA LEU A 119 3.37 6.78 -8.51
C LEU A 119 3.24 5.34 -8.00
N VAL A 120 4.32 4.56 -8.06
CA VAL A 120 4.30 3.16 -7.60
C VAL A 120 4.09 3.08 -6.09
N HIS A 121 4.71 3.97 -5.29
CA HIS A 121 4.48 3.98 -3.84
C HIS A 121 3.04 4.37 -3.50
N HIS A 122 2.39 5.24 -4.28
CA HIS A 122 0.97 5.54 -4.11
C HIS A 122 0.06 4.36 -4.52
N ALA A 123 0.45 3.58 -5.53
CA ALA A 123 -0.24 2.33 -5.87
C ALA A 123 -0.11 1.27 -4.77
N ILE A 124 1.06 1.18 -4.13
CA ILE A 124 1.27 0.31 -2.96
C ILE A 124 0.43 0.81 -1.78
N ALA A 125 0.42 2.12 -1.53
CA ALA A 125 -0.41 2.72 -0.49
C ALA A 125 -1.90 2.43 -0.72
N LEU A 126 -2.39 2.57 -1.96
CA LEU A 126 -3.75 2.20 -2.35
C LEU A 126 -4.05 0.76 -1.95
N GLY A 127 -3.20 -0.19 -2.38
CA GLY A 127 -3.43 -1.59 -2.08
C GLY A 127 -3.43 -1.86 -0.57
N LEU A 128 -2.50 -1.27 0.19
CA LEU A 128 -2.46 -1.40 1.64
C LEU A 128 -3.74 -0.85 2.30
N HIS A 129 -4.21 0.33 1.88
CA HIS A 129 -5.45 0.94 2.39
C HIS A 129 -6.68 0.10 2.05
N THR A 130 -6.76 -0.45 0.85
CA THR A 130 -7.89 -1.32 0.46
C THR A 130 -7.85 -2.68 1.18
N THR A 131 -6.65 -3.25 1.36
CA THR A 131 -6.46 -4.47 2.14
C THR A 131 -6.90 -4.30 3.59
N ILE A 132 -6.47 -3.20 4.24
CA ILE A 132 -6.87 -2.91 5.62
C ILE A 132 -8.36 -2.58 5.71
N LEU A 133 -8.94 -1.87 4.73
CA LEU A 133 -10.38 -1.59 4.67
C LEU A 133 -11.19 -2.90 4.69
N ILE A 134 -10.85 -3.85 3.82
CA ILE A 134 -11.57 -5.14 3.73
C ILE A 134 -11.46 -5.91 5.05
N LEU A 135 -10.25 -6.00 5.61
CA LEU A 135 -10.00 -6.75 6.86
C LEU A 135 -10.66 -6.10 8.09
N VAL A 136 -10.52 -4.77 8.23
CA VAL A 136 -11.11 -4.02 9.35
C VAL A 136 -12.63 -4.06 9.26
N LYS A 137 -13.21 -3.84 8.07
CA LYS A 137 -14.66 -3.98 7.88
C LYS A 137 -15.13 -5.40 8.24
N GLY A 138 -14.45 -6.43 7.74
CA GLY A 138 -14.78 -7.82 8.04
C GLY A 138 -14.75 -8.15 9.53
N ALA A 139 -13.79 -7.58 10.26
CA ALA A 139 -13.66 -7.77 11.71
C ALA A 139 -14.64 -6.94 12.55
N LEU A 140 -14.99 -5.71 12.13
CA LEU A 140 -15.90 -4.85 12.88
C LEU A 140 -17.39 -5.17 12.62
N ASP A 141 -17.74 -5.67 11.43
CA ASP A 141 -19.09 -6.12 11.06
C ASP A 141 -19.32 -7.61 11.30
N VAL A 142 -18.45 -8.22 12.10
CA VAL A 142 -18.39 -9.67 12.29
C VAL A 142 -19.53 -10.19 13.18
N ARG A 143 -19.95 -9.37 14.15
CA ARG A 143 -21.01 -9.72 15.10
C ARG A 143 -22.39 -9.30 14.59
N ASP A 144 -22.45 -8.13 13.98
CA ASP A 144 -23.65 -7.49 13.50
C ASP A 144 -23.33 -6.53 12.35
N SER A 145 -24.28 -6.40 11.43
CA SER A 145 -24.35 -5.31 10.46
C SER A 145 -25.82 -4.91 10.27
N LYS A 146 -26.07 -3.76 9.62
CA LYS A 146 -27.44 -3.34 9.28
C LYS A 146 -28.18 -4.36 8.41
N LEU A 147 -27.45 -5.06 7.53
CA LEU A 147 -28.01 -6.06 6.62
C LEU A 147 -28.32 -7.39 7.35
N MET A 148 -27.45 -7.80 8.28
CA MET A 148 -27.57 -9.05 9.04
C MET A 148 -27.19 -8.80 10.51
N PRO A 149 -28.16 -8.42 11.37
CA PRO A 149 -27.89 -8.04 12.75
C PRO A 149 -27.43 -9.19 13.65
N ASN A 150 -27.77 -10.42 13.31
CA ASN A 150 -27.51 -11.65 14.08
C ASN A 150 -26.32 -12.45 13.54
N LYS A 151 -25.35 -11.80 12.89
CA LYS A 151 -24.22 -12.48 12.22
C LYS A 151 -23.41 -13.37 13.18
N LYS A 152 -23.23 -12.94 14.43
CA LYS A 152 -22.49 -13.70 15.45
C LYS A 152 -23.01 -15.13 15.65
N ASP A 153 -24.30 -15.37 15.42
CA ASP A 153 -24.94 -16.66 15.71
C ASP A 153 -24.59 -17.74 14.66
N PHE A 154 -24.10 -17.32 13.49
CA PHE A 154 -23.71 -18.21 12.39
C PHE A 154 -22.22 -18.56 12.41
N GLY A 155 -21.42 -17.88 13.24
CA GLY A 155 -19.97 -18.11 13.35
C GLY A 155 -19.14 -17.37 12.28
N TYR A 156 -17.87 -17.77 12.16
CA TYR A 156 -16.90 -17.09 11.29
C TYR A 156 -17.07 -17.42 9.80
N ILE A 157 -17.48 -18.66 9.49
CA ILE A 157 -17.56 -19.20 8.13
C ILE A 157 -18.98 -19.71 7.90
N PHE A 158 -19.69 -19.08 6.95
CA PHE A 158 -21.01 -19.53 6.48
C PHE A 158 -21.26 -18.90 5.10
N PRO A 159 -22.07 -19.52 4.21
CA PRO A 159 -22.15 -19.12 2.81
C PRO A 159 -22.93 -17.82 2.56
N CYS A 160 -24.09 -17.67 3.20
CA CYS A 160 -24.99 -16.50 3.10
C CYS A 160 -26.14 -16.63 4.11
N ASP A 161 -26.94 -15.57 4.25
CA ASP A 161 -28.26 -15.54 4.91
C ASP A 161 -29.40 -15.55 3.85
N GLY A 162 -29.22 -16.35 2.80
CA GLY A 162 -30.18 -16.51 1.69
C GLY A 162 -30.29 -15.32 0.72
N PRO A 163 -31.18 -15.44 -0.29
CA PRO A 163 -31.35 -14.41 -1.33
C PRO A 163 -32.22 -13.21 -0.90
N GLY A 164 -32.77 -13.23 0.32
CA GLY A 164 -33.58 -12.12 0.85
C GLY A 164 -32.78 -10.83 1.01
N ARG A 165 -33.48 -9.72 1.30
CA ARG A 165 -32.87 -8.39 1.59
C ARG A 165 -31.96 -7.83 0.47
N GLY A 166 -32.17 -8.27 -0.78
CA GLY A 166 -31.35 -7.90 -1.93
C GLY A 166 -30.16 -8.83 -2.21
N GLY A 167 -30.00 -9.90 -1.42
CA GLY A 167 -28.91 -10.87 -1.52
C GLY A 167 -27.86 -10.66 -0.43
N THR A 168 -27.41 -11.77 0.18
CA THR A 168 -26.43 -11.77 1.28
C THR A 168 -25.21 -12.63 0.96
N CYS A 169 -24.87 -12.74 -0.33
CA CYS A 169 -23.67 -13.41 -0.80
C CYS A 169 -22.42 -12.75 -0.20
N ASP A 170 -21.41 -13.56 0.10
CA ASP A 170 -20.10 -13.11 0.60
C ASP A 170 -20.17 -12.18 1.84
N ILE A 171 -21.14 -12.42 2.72
CA ILE A 171 -21.40 -11.58 3.91
C ILE A 171 -20.62 -12.00 5.15
N SER A 172 -20.08 -13.23 5.17
CA SER A 172 -19.36 -13.75 6.34
C SER A 172 -18.00 -13.08 6.50
N ALA A 173 -17.44 -13.19 7.70
CA ALA A 173 -16.12 -12.66 7.98
C ALA A 173 -15.00 -13.42 7.24
N TRP A 174 -15.24 -14.70 6.98
CA TRP A 174 -14.37 -15.51 6.14
C TRP A 174 -14.37 -15.03 4.69
N ASP A 175 -15.51 -14.57 4.16
CA ASP A 175 -15.60 -14.03 2.80
C ASP A 175 -14.77 -12.75 2.66
N ALA A 176 -14.74 -11.90 3.70
CA ALA A 176 -13.83 -10.75 3.74
C ALA A 176 -12.35 -11.18 3.77
N PHE A 177 -12.01 -12.24 4.50
CA PHE A 177 -10.67 -12.83 4.47
C PHE A 177 -10.32 -13.38 3.07
N TYR A 178 -11.25 -14.08 2.43
CA TYR A 178 -11.09 -14.59 1.07
C TYR A 178 -10.85 -13.44 0.07
N LEU A 179 -11.68 -12.39 0.11
CA LEU A 179 -11.56 -11.23 -0.77
C LEU A 179 -10.20 -10.54 -0.62
N VAL A 180 -9.67 -10.46 0.60
CA VAL A 180 -8.41 -9.76 0.84
C VAL A 180 -7.19 -10.51 0.29
N ILE A 181 -7.26 -11.83 0.10
CA ILE A 181 -6.16 -12.61 -0.47
C ILE A 181 -5.84 -12.08 -1.88
N PHE A 182 -6.84 -11.76 -2.67
CA PHE A 182 -6.65 -11.18 -4.01
C PHE A 182 -5.94 -9.82 -3.95
N TRP A 183 -6.36 -8.95 -3.02
CA TRP A 183 -5.73 -7.64 -2.85
C TRP A 183 -4.30 -7.74 -2.34
N MET A 184 -4.02 -8.66 -1.43
CA MET A 184 -2.66 -8.93 -0.97
C MET A 184 -1.77 -9.42 -2.11
N LEU A 185 -2.25 -10.38 -2.91
CA LEU A 185 -1.49 -10.89 -4.05
C LEU A 185 -1.21 -9.78 -5.09
N ASN A 186 -2.17 -8.88 -5.31
CA ASN A 186 -1.99 -7.71 -6.18
C ASN A 186 -0.86 -6.80 -5.67
N ILE A 187 -0.81 -6.52 -4.37
CA ILE A 187 0.23 -5.68 -3.75
C ILE A 187 1.60 -6.36 -3.78
N ILE A 188 1.67 -7.63 -3.36
CA ILE A 188 2.92 -8.38 -3.32
C ILE A 188 3.47 -8.54 -4.75
N GLY A 189 2.60 -8.82 -5.72
CA GLY A 189 2.97 -8.86 -7.13
C GLY A 189 3.53 -7.52 -7.61
N GLY A 190 2.86 -6.41 -7.31
CA GLY A 190 3.33 -5.06 -7.62
C GLY A 190 4.68 -4.72 -6.99
N LEU A 191 4.86 -5.03 -5.69
CA LEU A 191 6.11 -4.86 -4.93
C LEU A 191 7.27 -5.67 -5.52
N PHE A 192 7.01 -6.93 -5.88
CA PHE A 192 8.01 -7.79 -6.48
C PHE A 192 8.41 -7.29 -7.87
N PHE A 193 7.43 -6.87 -8.67
CA PHE A 193 7.65 -6.32 -10.00
C PHE A 193 8.53 -5.06 -9.96
N ILE A 194 8.21 -4.09 -9.10
CA ILE A 194 9.02 -2.87 -8.94
C ILE A 194 10.43 -3.18 -8.43
N GLY A 195 10.55 -4.09 -7.46
CA GLY A 195 11.84 -4.50 -6.90
C GLY A 195 12.74 -5.12 -7.97
N ILE A 196 12.20 -6.03 -8.78
CA ILE A 196 12.92 -6.62 -9.92
C ILE A 196 13.29 -5.55 -10.94
N ARG A 197 12.33 -4.73 -11.37
CA ARG A 197 12.54 -3.67 -12.36
C ARG A 197 13.69 -2.75 -11.96
N ASN A 198 13.65 -2.25 -10.72
CA ASN A 198 14.66 -1.30 -10.22
C ASN A 198 16.04 -1.97 -10.09
N ARG A 199 16.10 -3.23 -9.65
CA ARG A 199 17.37 -4.00 -9.59
C ARG A 199 17.95 -4.28 -10.99
N LEU A 200 17.12 -4.61 -11.97
CA LEU A 200 17.55 -4.79 -13.36
C LEU A 200 18.10 -3.49 -13.95
N HIS A 201 17.43 -2.35 -13.75
CA HIS A 201 17.93 -1.05 -14.20
C HIS A 201 19.28 -0.67 -13.55
N TYR A 202 19.45 -0.95 -12.26
CA TYR A 202 20.72 -0.70 -11.56
C TYR A 202 21.86 -1.56 -12.14
N ASN A 203 21.61 -2.86 -12.33
CA ASN A 203 22.60 -3.77 -12.89
C ASN A 203 22.98 -3.42 -14.33
N ALA A 204 22.00 -3.05 -15.17
CA ALA A 204 22.24 -2.62 -16.55
C ALA A 204 23.08 -1.34 -16.61
N SER A 205 22.77 -0.35 -15.76
CA SER A 205 23.53 0.91 -15.67
C SER A 205 24.99 0.67 -15.28
N ASN A 206 25.25 -0.24 -14.33
CA ASN A 206 26.61 -0.60 -13.94
C ASN A 206 27.35 -1.36 -15.06
N PHE A 207 26.68 -2.24 -15.79
CA PHE A 207 27.28 -2.98 -16.90
C PHE A 207 27.68 -2.06 -18.07
N ILE A 208 26.85 -1.06 -18.40
CA ILE A 208 27.14 -0.06 -19.43
C ILE A 208 28.33 0.82 -19.00
N SER A 209 28.37 1.26 -17.74
CA SER A 209 29.49 2.04 -17.19
C SER A 209 30.83 1.27 -17.27
N LEU A 210 30.83 0.00 -16.89
CA LEU A 210 32.00 -0.89 -17.03
C LEU A 210 32.44 -1.08 -18.48
N SER A 211 31.48 -1.23 -19.41
CA SER A 211 31.75 -1.38 -20.84
C SER A 211 32.32 -0.11 -21.47
N LEU A 212 31.80 1.06 -21.11
CA LEU A 212 32.33 2.36 -21.53
C LEU A 212 33.74 2.64 -21.00
N VAL A 213 34.03 2.26 -19.74
CA VAL A 213 35.39 2.34 -19.18
C VAL A 213 36.36 1.41 -19.92
N LYS A 214 35.92 0.21 -20.29
CA LYS A 214 36.73 -0.73 -21.10
C LYS A 214 37.02 -0.18 -22.50
N LEU A 215 36.01 0.38 -23.17
CA LEU A 215 36.15 1.01 -24.50
C LEU A 215 37.00 2.29 -24.50
N ARG A 216 37.07 2.99 -23.35
CA ARG A 216 37.94 4.16 -23.18
C ARG A 216 39.39 3.77 -22.91
N LYS A 217 39.62 2.65 -22.22
CA LYS A 217 40.96 2.07 -22.01
C LYS A 217 41.55 1.39 -23.25
N SER A 218 40.73 0.92 -24.20
CA SER A 218 41.20 0.34 -25.46
C SER A 218 41.47 1.36 -26.57
N ARG A 219 41.28 2.65 -26.29
CA ARG A 219 41.50 3.79 -27.22
C ARG A 219 42.70 4.66 -26.83
N ILE A 220 43.53 4.17 -25.91
CA ILE A 220 44.85 4.68 -25.51
C ILE A 220 45.84 3.56 -25.77
#